data_AF-A0A496LT76-F1
#
_entry.id   AF-A0A496LT76-F1
#
_cell.length_a   1.000
_cell.length_b   1.000
_cell.length_c   1.000
_cell.angle_alpha   90.00
_cell.angle_beta   90.00
_cell.angle_gamma   90.00
#
_symmetry.space_group_name_H-M   'P 1'
#
loop_
_entity.id
_entity.type
_entity.pdbx_description
1 polymer ?
#
loop_
_entity_poly.entity_id
_entity_poly.type
_entity_poly.pdbx_seq_one_letter_code
_entity_poly.pdbx_strand_id
1 'polypeptide(L)' 'HMSALCPTAMIFIPSKDGISHNPAEFSSWSDIANGVNLLKSAVLETAGRA' A
#
# COMPACT_ATOMS: atom_id res chain seq x y z
N HIS A 1 -15.24 -10.74 -2.70
CA HIS A 1 -13.77 -10.60 -2.57
C HIS A 1 -13.19 -10.18 -3.91
N MET A 2 -12.45 -9.07 -3.98
CA MET A 2 -11.85 -8.59 -5.24
C MET A 2 -10.94 -9.64 -5.90
N SER A 3 -10.15 -10.36 -5.09
CA SER A 3 -9.25 -11.42 -5.54
C SER A 3 -9.92 -12.61 -6.23
N ALA A 4 -11.24 -12.79 -6.08
CA ALA A 4 -11.98 -13.85 -6.77
C ALA A 4 -12.40 -13.47 -8.19
N LEU A 5 -12.34 -12.18 -8.55
CA LEU A 5 -12.83 -11.65 -9.82
C LEU A 5 -11.68 -11.33 -10.80
N CYS A 6 -10.52 -10.96 -10.28
CA CYS A 6 -9.34 -10.64 -11.08
C CYS A 6 -8.04 -10.79 -10.26
N PRO A 7 -6.87 -10.89 -10.93
CA PRO A 7 -5.58 -10.81 -10.25
C PRO A 7 -5.52 -9.55 -9.38
N THR A 8 -5.28 -9.74 -8.09
CA THR A 8 -5.30 -8.68 -7.08
C THR A 8 -4.11 -8.86 -6.15
N ALA A 9 -3.47 -7.77 -5.76
CA ALA A 9 -2.39 -7.74 -4.77
C ALA A 9 -2.62 -6.60 -3.76
N MET A 10 -1.86 -6.61 -2.68
CA MET A 10 -1.89 -5.57 -1.65
C MET A 10 -0.48 -5.03 -1.40
N ILE A 11 -0.40 -3.76 -1.02
CA ILE A 11 0.83 -3.11 -0.59
C ILE A 11 0.62 -2.65 0.85
N PHE A 12 1.48 -3.11 1.76
CA PHE A 12 1.49 -2.66 3.15
C PHE A 12 2.69 -1.77 3.43
N ILE A 13 2.48 -0.79 4.30
CA ILE A 13 3.53 0.05 4.87
C ILE A 13 3.59 -0.18 6.38
N PRO A 14 4.72 0.11 7.04
CA PRO A 14 4.84 -0.02 8.49
C PRO A 14 3.90 0.94 9.24
N SER A 15 3.12 0.39 10.19
CA SER A 15 2.54 1.15 11.29
C SER A 15 3.50 1.10 12.48
N LYS A 16 3.72 2.24 13.13
CA LYS A 16 4.56 2.35 14.33
C LYS A 16 4.06 1.39 15.41
N ASP A 17 4.97 0.55 15.91
CA ASP A 17 4.70 -0.48 16.92
C ASP A 17 3.58 -1.48 16.54
N GLY A 18 3.20 -1.55 15.26
CA GLY A 18 2.10 -2.39 14.78
C GLY A 18 0.71 -2.00 15.32
N ILE A 19 0.58 -0.81 15.91
CA ILE A 19 -0.68 -0.34 16.48
C ILE A 19 -1.67 -0.05 15.36
N SER A 20 -2.90 -0.54 15.51
CA SER A 20 -4.03 -0.20 14.65
C SER A 20 -5.35 -0.17 15.44
N HIS A 21 -6.41 0.43 14.87
CA HIS A 21 -7.72 0.62 15.52
C HIS A 21 -7.62 1.36 16.86
N ASN A 22 -6.67 2.28 16.96
CA ASN A 22 -6.35 3.01 18.18
C ASN A 22 -5.96 4.45 17.80
N PRO A 23 -6.30 5.48 18.61
CA PRO A 23 -5.88 6.87 18.34
C PRO A 23 -4.37 7.08 18.23
N ALA A 24 -3.55 6.17 18.76
CA ALA A 24 -2.10 6.17 18.63
C ALA A 24 -1.59 5.52 17.33
N GLU A 25 -2.48 5.01 16.46
CA GLU A 25 -2.11 4.48 15.14
C GLU A 25 -1.40 5.56 14.32
N PHE A 26 -0.21 5.22 13.82
CA PHE A 26 0.64 6.16 13.11
C PHE A 26 1.53 5.44 12.09
N SER A 27 1.64 6.01 10.90
CA SER A 27 2.65 5.66 9.89
C SER A 27 3.49 6.89 9.58
N SER A 28 4.80 6.73 9.39
CA SER A 28 5.67 7.87 9.10
C SER A 28 5.41 8.42 7.69
N TRP A 29 5.65 9.73 7.48
CA TRP A 29 5.53 10.34 6.14
C TRP A 29 6.45 9.67 5.10
N SER A 30 7.64 9.21 5.52
CA SER A 30 8.54 8.47 4.64
C SER A 30 7.96 7.12 4.21
N ASP A 31 7.34 6.38 5.14
CA ASP A 31 6.71 5.09 4.83
C ASP A 31 5.50 5.27 3.90
N ILE A 32 4.69 6.30 4.15
CA ILE A 32 3.56 6.65 3.29
C ILE A 32 4.06 7.00 1.87
N ALA A 33 5.08 7.84 1.75
CA ALA A 33 5.64 8.22 0.46
C ALA A 33 6.20 7.01 -0.30
N ASN A 34 6.89 6.10 0.38
CA ASN A 34 7.40 4.87 -0.19
C ASN A 34 6.26 3.96 -0.70
N GLY A 35 5.20 3.80 0.09
CA GLY A 35 4.01 3.03 -0.30
C GLY A 35 3.33 3.60 -1.55
N VAL A 36 3.18 4.93 -1.63
CA VAL A 36 2.60 5.61 -2.79
C VAL A 36 3.48 5.48 -4.03
N ASN A 37 4.81 5.60 -3.90
CA ASN A 37 5.74 5.42 -5.00
C ASN A 37 5.67 3.98 -5.56
N LEU A 38 5.60 2.98 -4.69
CA LEU A 38 5.43 1.59 -5.10
C LEU A 38 4.08 1.36 -5.78
N LEU A 39 3.00 1.91 -5.22
CA LEU A 39 1.67 1.84 -5.83
C LEU A 39 1.67 2.46 -7.24
N LYS A 40 2.28 3.64 -7.41
CA LYS A 40 2.41 4.30 -8.71
C LYS A 40 3.08 3.38 -9.73
N SER A 41 4.23 2.81 -9.38
CA SER A 41 4.96 1.91 -10.27
C SER A 41 4.16 0.67 -10.62
N ALA A 42 3.52 0.02 -9.62
CA ALA A 42 2.71 -1.17 -9.83
C ALA A 42 1.50 -0.91 -10.74
N VAL A 43 0.84 0.25 -10.60
CA VAL A 43 -0.29 0.64 -11.45
C VAL A 43 0.17 0.90 -12.89
N LEU A 44 1.29 1.60 -13.09
CA LEU A 44 1.84 1.83 -14.43
C LEU A 44 2.22 0.52 -15.12
N GLU A 45 2.90 -0.37 -14.41
CA GLU A 45 3.26 -1.70 -14.91
C GLU A 45 2.02 -2.51 -15.29
N THR A 46 1.03 -2.59 -14.40
CA THR A 46 -0.22 -3.33 -14.64
C THR A 46 -1.04 -2.74 -15.79
N ALA A 47 -0.94 -1.42 -16.00
CA ALA A 47 -1.59 -0.74 -17.11
C ALA A 47 -0.84 -0.87 -18.46
N GLY A 48 0.31 -1.55 -18.50
CA GLY A 48 1.16 -1.64 -19.69
C GLY A 48 1.79 -0.29 -20.07
N ARG A 49 2.07 0.55 -19.08
CA ARG A 49 2.56 1.94 -19.20
C ARG A 49 3.86 2.19 -18.42
N ALA A 50 4.55 1.13 -18.02
CA ALA A 50 5.87 1.20 -17.39
C ALA A 50 6.96 1.49 -18.43
#